data_AF-A0A4W3IV78-F1
#
_entry.id   AF-A0A4W3IV78-F1
#
_cell.length_a   1.000
_cell.length_b   1.000
_cell.length_c   1.000
_cell.angle_alpha   90.00
_cell.angle_beta   90.00
_cell.angle_gamma   90.00
#
_symmetry.space_group_name_H-M   'P 1'
#
loop_
_entity.id
_entity.type
_entity.pdbx_description
1 polymer ?
#
loop_
_entity_poly.entity_id
_entity_poly.type
_entity_poly.pdbx_seq_one_letter_code
_entity_poly.pdbx_strand_id
1 'polypeptide(L)'
;GGEDRELFNEEDHSWITAFLQLSGTGNLKLYVRLFQRKLIWLKVNKLDYAEIGLDLIPYIREMGKAGLLQTESDLQDVSESLDLLSGPEMKVLAKRFLVPGSGRRELMTSLLRLSRQRSLFGGLTSSTTGSMMMKRAKELAGNCVRVARAPRAVLSRLLLLFSLTDAVEEEASSGQNQMSTVLLVNMGRVTFPQYKVARKTTIFRNRDDLIRYETAGHALRDVKVLMESGHWEDALELYKNSRDEQSQAAASNDSRFDRELPVYLRCFTAGWVHVRLRSHGVEILQRLRLYQEAVEELRALLAQTVYCAASRGRWWDRLALNLHQHLKQTEQAVHCILEGLDDGHVRPGHRLALHQRATRLRDSPGGKKWQPLLLTLPASSIGDVPHVTVKGKLCPQTGTGNSFFLLETAENINSLEKKGDGAMVICSVEQLALAHYRQQGFDQGIHGEGATFTTLFGLLFWDIIFMDGIPDVFRNSYQAFPLDLYTDCFYTNRREAVDSRLELVREASPLTLQSLIADVWRSQEGKATPLVTWQLFSSLQQAQSLVSSLGGAFLSGVCERLVKDLRHYRAGLPDLVVWNSNSFKFAEVKGPNDRLSPKQTVWLHELRQLGAEVEVCHVTAVGARSTRLS
;
A
#
# COMPACT_ATOMS: atom_id res chain seq x y z
N GLY A 1 -5.01 -11.20 22.72
CA GLY A 1 -5.02 -11.14 24.20
C GLY A 1 -6.37 -11.60 24.72
N GLY A 2 -6.63 -11.48 26.03
CA GLY A 2 -7.95 -11.81 26.60
C GLY A 2 -9.09 -10.95 26.01
N GLU A 3 -8.84 -9.66 25.85
CA GLU A 3 -9.80 -8.67 25.29
C GLU A 3 -10.30 -9.03 23.89
N ASP A 4 -9.42 -9.51 22.99
CA ASP A 4 -9.81 -9.85 21.61
C ASP A 4 -10.81 -11.02 21.57
N ARG A 5 -10.84 -11.88 22.62
CA ARG A 5 -11.76 -13.03 22.68
C ARG A 5 -13.21 -12.60 22.87
N GLU A 6 -13.44 -11.44 23.48
CA GLU A 6 -14.77 -10.87 23.71
C GLU A 6 -15.42 -10.34 22.42
N LEU A 7 -14.62 -10.18 21.35
CA LEU A 7 -15.11 -9.80 20.02
C LEU A 7 -15.74 -10.98 19.24
N PHE A 8 -15.79 -12.16 19.85
CA PHE A 8 -16.30 -13.39 19.28
C PHE A 8 -17.35 -13.99 20.23
N ASN A 9 -18.51 -14.36 19.69
CA ASN A 9 -19.58 -15.00 20.46
C ASN A 9 -19.31 -16.52 20.64
N GLU A 10 -20.17 -17.20 21.39
CA GLU A 10 -20.04 -18.65 21.63
C GLU A 10 -19.99 -19.48 20.34
N GLU A 11 -20.78 -19.10 19.34
CA GLU A 11 -20.79 -19.76 18.04
C GLU A 11 -19.43 -19.58 17.32
N ASP A 12 -18.90 -18.35 17.31
CA ASP A 12 -17.57 -18.03 16.77
C ASP A 12 -16.49 -18.90 17.45
N HIS A 13 -16.50 -18.99 18.79
CA HIS A 13 -15.55 -19.81 19.57
C HIS A 13 -15.69 -21.31 19.27
N SER A 14 -16.89 -21.80 18.99
CA SER A 14 -17.12 -23.20 18.62
C SER A 14 -16.39 -23.57 17.33
N TRP A 15 -16.38 -22.69 16.31
CA TRP A 15 -15.66 -22.95 15.05
C TRP A 15 -14.15 -22.81 15.21
N ILE A 16 -13.68 -21.87 16.04
CA ILE A 16 -12.26 -21.75 16.39
C ILE A 16 -11.78 -23.05 17.06
N THR A 17 -12.56 -23.55 18.02
CA THR A 17 -12.27 -24.80 18.72
C THR A 17 -12.27 -25.98 17.75
N ALA A 18 -13.27 -26.08 16.86
CA ALA A 18 -13.34 -27.11 15.84
C ALA A 18 -12.12 -27.09 14.91
N PHE A 19 -11.64 -25.90 14.52
CA PHE A 19 -10.42 -25.75 13.71
C PHE A 19 -9.17 -26.23 14.47
N LEU A 20 -9.03 -25.88 15.74
CA LEU A 20 -7.90 -26.28 16.58
C LEU A 20 -7.89 -27.78 16.91
N GLN A 21 -9.06 -28.43 16.90
CA GLN A 21 -9.23 -29.86 17.18
C GLN A 21 -9.16 -30.76 15.93
N LEU A 22 -8.90 -30.20 14.75
CA LEU A 22 -8.73 -30.98 13.52
C LEU A 22 -7.62 -32.03 13.68
N SER A 23 -7.90 -33.27 13.30
CA SER A 23 -6.97 -34.37 13.54
C SER A 23 -5.78 -34.32 12.57
N GLY A 24 -4.58 -34.40 13.11
CA GLY A 24 -3.34 -34.48 12.33
C GLY A 24 -3.00 -33.22 11.52
N THR A 25 -1.75 -33.14 11.07
CA THR A 25 -1.26 -31.98 10.30
C THR A 25 -1.84 -31.91 8.89
N GLY A 26 -2.33 -33.03 8.34
CA GLY A 26 -2.92 -33.09 7.00
C GLY A 26 -4.22 -32.29 6.86
N ASN A 27 -5.15 -32.42 7.82
CA ASN A 27 -6.41 -31.65 7.81
C ASN A 27 -6.16 -30.14 7.90
N LEU A 28 -5.28 -29.72 8.82
CA LEU A 28 -4.88 -28.32 8.97
C LEU A 28 -4.26 -27.77 7.68
N LYS A 29 -3.33 -28.51 7.07
CA LYS A 29 -2.72 -28.14 5.78
C LYS A 29 -3.77 -27.97 4.68
N LEU A 30 -4.70 -28.92 4.55
CA LEU A 30 -5.72 -28.89 3.51
C LEU A 30 -6.67 -27.71 3.71
N TYR A 31 -7.13 -27.49 4.95
CA TYR A 31 -7.98 -26.35 5.28
C TYR A 31 -7.30 -25.03 4.92
N VAL A 32 -6.04 -24.85 5.33
CA VAL A 32 -5.23 -23.67 5.03
C VAL A 32 -5.10 -23.45 3.53
N ARG A 33 -4.80 -24.50 2.75
CA ARG A 33 -4.73 -24.42 1.28
C ARG A 33 -6.05 -23.96 0.67
N LEU A 34 -7.18 -24.53 1.11
CA LEU A 34 -8.51 -24.16 0.63
C LEU A 34 -8.89 -22.74 1.04
N PHE A 35 -8.54 -22.34 2.28
CA PHE A 35 -8.78 -21.00 2.82
C PHE A 35 -8.04 -19.91 2.02
N GLN A 36 -6.85 -20.20 1.51
CA GLN A 36 -6.08 -19.24 0.70
C GLN A 36 -6.64 -19.06 -0.72
N ARG A 37 -7.50 -19.96 -1.22
CA ARG A 37 -8.09 -19.85 -2.56
C ARG A 37 -9.27 -18.87 -2.56
N LYS A 38 -9.71 -18.49 -3.76
CA LYS A 38 -10.98 -17.78 -3.95
C LYS A 38 -12.12 -18.60 -3.33
N LEU A 39 -13.06 -17.91 -2.68
CA LEU A 39 -14.20 -18.55 -2.01
C LEU A 39 -15.26 -18.99 -3.04
N ILE A 40 -14.98 -20.10 -3.71
CA ILE A 40 -15.84 -20.73 -4.73
C ILE A 40 -15.92 -22.23 -4.50
N TRP A 41 -16.89 -22.89 -5.12
CA TRP A 41 -16.92 -24.35 -5.18
C TRP A 41 -15.77 -24.89 -6.02
N LEU A 42 -15.17 -25.98 -5.55
CA LEU A 42 -14.04 -26.64 -6.20
C LEU A 42 -14.38 -28.12 -6.37
N LYS A 43 -14.09 -28.67 -7.55
CA LYS A 43 -14.18 -30.11 -7.77
C LYS A 43 -13.03 -30.82 -7.07
N VAL A 44 -13.32 -31.85 -6.28
CA VAL A 44 -12.29 -32.57 -5.52
C VAL A 44 -11.26 -33.22 -6.44
N ASN A 45 -11.69 -33.73 -7.60
CA ASN A 45 -10.79 -34.33 -8.60
C ASN A 45 -9.86 -33.32 -9.32
N LYS A 46 -10.01 -32.02 -9.05
CA LYS A 46 -9.11 -30.96 -9.54
C LYS A 46 -8.17 -30.43 -8.45
N LEU A 47 -8.27 -30.95 -7.23
CA LEU A 47 -7.36 -30.63 -6.14
C LEU A 47 -6.23 -31.65 -6.13
N ASP A 48 -5.00 -31.18 -6.29
CA ASP A 48 -3.79 -32.00 -6.20
C ASP A 48 -2.91 -31.46 -5.09
N TYR A 49 -2.83 -32.21 -4.00
CA TYR A 49 -2.04 -31.92 -2.80
C TYR A 49 -1.36 -33.21 -2.32
N ALA A 50 -0.48 -33.76 -3.17
CA ALA A 50 0.24 -35.00 -2.91
C ALA A 50 1.00 -34.98 -1.57
N GLU A 51 1.41 -33.82 -1.07
CA GLU A 51 2.06 -33.65 0.23
C GLU A 51 1.14 -33.86 1.44
N ILE A 52 -0.18 -33.90 1.21
CA ILE A 52 -1.22 -34.13 2.23
C ILE A 52 -1.75 -35.57 2.11
N GLY A 53 -2.09 -35.99 0.90
CA GLY A 53 -2.57 -37.34 0.63
C GLY A 53 -3.06 -37.52 -0.80
N LEU A 54 -3.00 -38.77 -1.28
CA LEU A 54 -3.46 -39.13 -2.63
C LEU A 54 -4.99 -39.11 -2.75
N ASP A 55 -5.71 -39.40 -1.66
CA ASP A 55 -7.16 -39.25 -1.57
C ASP A 55 -7.51 -38.19 -0.52
N LEU A 56 -8.18 -37.12 -0.97
CA LEU A 56 -8.58 -35.99 -0.14
C LEU A 56 -9.97 -36.17 0.50
N ILE A 57 -10.76 -37.16 0.06
CA ILE A 57 -12.14 -37.37 0.51
C ILE A 57 -12.25 -37.58 2.03
N PRO A 58 -11.39 -38.38 2.70
CA PRO A 58 -11.47 -38.57 4.15
C PRO A 58 -11.31 -37.26 4.93
N TYR A 59 -10.32 -36.44 4.55
CA TYR A 59 -10.06 -35.12 5.14
C TYR A 59 -11.24 -34.17 4.96
N ILE A 60 -11.80 -34.12 3.74
CA ILE A 60 -12.97 -33.29 3.43
C ILE A 60 -14.19 -33.71 4.26
N ARG A 61 -14.41 -35.02 4.43
CA ARG A 61 -15.54 -35.55 5.19
C ARG A 61 -15.43 -35.20 6.68
N GLU A 62 -14.24 -35.31 7.26
CA GLU A 62 -13.99 -34.92 8.65
C GLU A 62 -14.27 -33.42 8.85
N MET A 63 -13.67 -32.57 8.03
CA MET A 63 -13.89 -31.12 8.13
C MET A 63 -15.33 -30.70 7.80
N GLY A 64 -16.01 -31.45 6.93
CA GLY A 64 -17.45 -31.28 6.67
C GLY A 64 -18.30 -31.57 7.91
N LYS A 65 -18.00 -32.65 8.64
CA LYS A 65 -18.66 -32.95 9.93
C LYS A 65 -18.37 -31.89 10.99
N ALA A 66 -17.17 -31.30 10.98
CA ALA A 66 -16.79 -30.20 11.85
C ALA A 66 -17.43 -28.85 11.45
N GLY A 67 -18.19 -28.80 10.35
CA GLY A 67 -18.84 -27.59 9.84
C GLY A 67 -17.90 -26.58 9.18
N LEU A 68 -16.61 -26.93 9.01
CA LEU A 68 -15.59 -26.04 8.45
C LEU A 68 -15.60 -26.02 6.91
N LEU A 69 -16.04 -27.12 6.29
CA LEU A 69 -16.23 -27.24 4.85
C LEU A 69 -17.69 -27.55 4.53
N GLN A 70 -18.11 -27.16 3.33
CA GLN A 70 -19.36 -27.53 2.70
C GLN A 70 -19.05 -28.52 1.57
N THR A 71 -19.90 -29.54 1.41
CA THR A 71 -19.75 -30.58 0.37
C THR A 71 -20.89 -30.52 -0.65
N GLU A 72 -20.92 -31.42 -1.62
CA GLU A 72 -21.97 -31.48 -2.65
C GLU A 72 -23.40 -31.53 -2.09
N SER A 73 -23.61 -31.99 -0.86
CA SER A 73 -24.91 -31.95 -0.18
C SER A 73 -25.38 -30.53 0.11
N ASP A 74 -24.47 -29.59 0.34
CA ASP A 74 -24.78 -28.19 0.70
C ASP A 74 -24.90 -27.27 -0.52
N LEU A 75 -24.53 -27.74 -1.71
CA LEU A 75 -24.64 -26.99 -2.96
C LEU A 75 -26.12 -26.85 -3.37
N GLN A 76 -26.79 -25.74 -3.04
CA GLN A 76 -28.22 -25.57 -3.34
C GLN A 76 -28.53 -24.44 -4.32
N ASP A 77 -27.53 -23.62 -4.69
CA ASP A 77 -27.69 -22.55 -5.65
C ASP A 77 -27.38 -22.99 -7.09
N VAL A 78 -28.34 -22.77 -8.01
CA VAL A 78 -28.21 -23.20 -9.41
C VAL A 78 -27.06 -22.48 -10.10
N SER A 79 -26.84 -21.19 -9.84
CA SER A 79 -25.72 -20.45 -10.42
C SER A 79 -24.39 -21.03 -9.97
N GLU A 80 -24.21 -21.25 -8.66
CA GLU A 80 -23.00 -21.85 -8.12
C GLU A 80 -22.74 -23.24 -8.71
N SER A 81 -23.78 -24.04 -8.93
CA SER A 81 -23.66 -25.37 -9.53
C SER A 81 -23.23 -25.33 -11.01
N LEU A 82 -23.70 -24.33 -11.76
CA LEU A 82 -23.34 -24.14 -13.16
C LEU A 82 -21.93 -23.56 -13.31
N ASP A 83 -21.53 -22.64 -12.43
CA ASP A 83 -20.18 -22.07 -12.39
C ASP A 83 -19.11 -23.13 -12.13
N LEU A 84 -19.46 -24.18 -11.39
CA LEU A 84 -18.58 -25.32 -11.10
C LEU A 84 -18.29 -26.19 -12.35
N LEU A 85 -19.18 -26.20 -13.34
CA LEU A 85 -19.04 -27.04 -14.53
C LEU A 85 -17.95 -26.50 -15.46
N SER A 86 -17.22 -27.41 -16.10
CA SER A 86 -16.32 -27.09 -17.21
C SER A 86 -17.11 -26.75 -18.48
N GLY A 87 -16.46 -26.13 -19.48
CA GLY A 87 -17.09 -25.82 -20.76
C GLY A 87 -17.77 -27.04 -21.43
N PRO A 88 -17.11 -28.21 -21.53
CA PRO A 88 -17.71 -29.43 -22.06
C PRO A 88 -18.93 -29.91 -21.27
N GLU A 89 -18.86 -29.95 -19.94
CA GLU A 89 -19.96 -30.39 -19.07
C GLU A 89 -21.17 -29.45 -19.19
N MET A 90 -20.94 -28.14 -19.27
CA MET A 90 -21.99 -27.15 -19.48
C MET A 90 -22.70 -27.36 -20.82
N LYS A 91 -21.98 -27.75 -21.88
CA LYS A 91 -22.59 -28.11 -23.18
C LYS A 91 -23.43 -29.39 -23.08
N VAL A 92 -22.97 -30.39 -22.32
CA VAL A 92 -23.75 -31.62 -22.07
C VAL A 92 -25.06 -31.29 -21.35
N LEU A 93 -25.00 -30.42 -20.33
CA LEU A 93 -26.18 -29.97 -19.62
C LEU A 93 -27.12 -29.15 -20.53
N ALA A 94 -26.58 -28.20 -21.30
CA ALA A 94 -27.35 -27.36 -22.22
C ALA A 94 -28.12 -28.18 -23.26
N LYS A 95 -27.47 -29.18 -23.88
CA LYS A 95 -28.12 -30.09 -24.83
C LYS A 95 -29.32 -30.81 -24.21
N ARG A 96 -29.20 -31.23 -22.95
CA ARG A 96 -30.27 -31.95 -22.24
C ARG A 96 -31.48 -31.07 -21.94
N PHE A 97 -31.26 -29.78 -21.72
CA PHE A 97 -32.32 -28.79 -21.50
C PHE A 97 -32.73 -28.06 -22.79
N LEU A 98 -32.28 -28.53 -23.96
CA LEU A 98 -32.58 -27.95 -25.27
C LEU A 98 -32.21 -26.45 -25.37
N VAL A 99 -31.15 -26.04 -24.68
CA VAL A 99 -30.64 -24.66 -24.73
C VAL A 99 -29.64 -24.54 -25.88
N PRO A 100 -29.91 -23.73 -26.92
CA PRO A 100 -28.97 -23.46 -28.00
C PRO A 100 -27.85 -22.53 -27.52
N GLY A 101 -26.67 -22.66 -28.13
CA GLY A 101 -25.53 -21.78 -27.87
C GLY A 101 -24.21 -22.53 -27.81
N SER A 102 -23.11 -21.79 -27.93
CA SER A 102 -21.75 -22.34 -27.92
C SER A 102 -20.84 -21.67 -26.88
N GLY A 103 -21.15 -20.43 -26.50
CA GLY A 103 -20.39 -19.65 -25.52
C GLY A 103 -20.82 -19.94 -24.08
N ARG A 104 -19.83 -20.08 -23.17
CA ARG A 104 -20.08 -20.36 -21.73
C ARG A 104 -21.06 -19.36 -21.10
N ARG A 105 -20.84 -18.07 -21.33
CA ARG A 105 -21.65 -16.99 -20.72
C ARG A 105 -23.09 -16.98 -21.24
N GLU A 106 -23.27 -17.25 -22.53
CA GLU A 106 -24.58 -17.38 -23.18
C GLU A 106 -25.36 -18.59 -22.64
N LEU A 107 -24.70 -19.75 -22.55
CA LEU A 107 -25.28 -20.97 -21.98
C LEU A 107 -25.65 -20.78 -20.52
N MET A 108 -24.76 -20.19 -19.71
CA MET A 108 -25.00 -19.87 -18.31
C MET A 108 -26.25 -19.00 -18.13
N THR A 109 -26.32 -17.88 -18.86
CA THR A 109 -27.45 -16.94 -18.79
C THR A 109 -28.76 -17.63 -19.18
N SER A 110 -28.74 -18.44 -20.24
CA SER A 110 -29.92 -19.13 -20.76
C SER A 110 -30.41 -20.24 -19.83
N LEU A 111 -29.49 -21.04 -19.27
CA LEU A 111 -29.80 -22.08 -18.28
C LEU A 111 -30.35 -21.47 -16.99
N LEU A 112 -29.74 -20.39 -16.49
CA LEU A 112 -30.24 -19.66 -15.33
C LEU A 112 -31.65 -19.12 -15.57
N ARG A 113 -31.92 -18.53 -16.73
CA ARG A 113 -33.26 -18.07 -17.10
C ARG A 113 -34.27 -19.22 -17.09
N LEU A 114 -33.92 -20.36 -17.68
CA LEU A 114 -34.77 -21.55 -17.73
C LEU A 114 -35.03 -22.13 -16.33
N SER A 115 -34.03 -22.11 -15.44
CA SER A 115 -34.15 -22.62 -14.07
C SER A 115 -35.19 -21.87 -13.23
N ARG A 116 -35.42 -20.59 -13.56
CA ARG A 116 -36.39 -19.70 -12.88
C ARG A 116 -37.81 -19.83 -13.43
N GLN A 117 -38.00 -20.49 -14.58
CA GLN A 117 -39.32 -20.68 -15.17
C GLN A 117 -40.09 -21.78 -14.43
N ARG A 118 -41.38 -21.54 -14.16
CA ARG A 118 -42.28 -22.57 -13.61
C ARG A 118 -42.51 -23.65 -14.66
N SER A 119 -42.40 -24.91 -14.25
CA SER A 119 -42.67 -26.06 -15.13
C SER A 119 -44.13 -26.02 -15.60
N LEU A 120 -44.34 -25.99 -16.91
CA LEU A 120 -45.68 -26.03 -17.52
C LEU A 120 -46.27 -27.45 -17.61
N PHE A 121 -45.56 -28.48 -17.12
CA PHE A 121 -45.92 -29.90 -17.30
C PHE A 121 -45.82 -30.76 -16.01
N GLY A 122 -45.93 -30.18 -14.81
CA GLY A 122 -45.79 -30.90 -13.55
C GLY A 122 -47.11 -31.39 -12.93
N GLY A 123 -47.58 -32.57 -13.30
CA GLY A 123 -48.55 -33.35 -12.52
C GLY A 123 -47.86 -34.14 -11.39
N LEU A 124 -48.42 -34.08 -10.18
CA LEU A 124 -48.19 -34.98 -9.02
C LEU A 124 -46.77 -35.15 -8.44
N THR A 125 -45.72 -34.53 -8.97
CA THR A 125 -44.43 -34.39 -8.26
C THR A 125 -43.90 -32.95 -8.38
N SER A 126 -43.55 -32.35 -7.25
CA SER A 126 -43.31 -30.91 -7.06
C SER A 126 -41.94 -30.39 -7.52
N SER A 127 -41.17 -31.13 -8.33
CA SER A 127 -39.81 -30.71 -8.69
C SER A 127 -39.82 -29.67 -9.81
N THR A 128 -39.37 -28.45 -9.49
CA THR A 128 -39.17 -27.37 -10.47
C THR A 128 -38.07 -27.71 -11.48
N THR A 129 -38.10 -27.08 -12.66
CA THR A 129 -37.04 -27.20 -13.69
C THR A 129 -35.65 -26.94 -13.11
N GLY A 130 -35.54 -25.97 -12.19
CA GLY A 130 -34.32 -25.69 -11.43
C GLY A 130 -33.84 -26.86 -10.57
N SER A 131 -34.73 -27.61 -9.90
CA SER A 131 -34.36 -28.79 -9.11
C SER A 131 -33.80 -29.92 -9.97
N MET A 132 -34.40 -30.19 -11.13
CA MET A 132 -33.88 -31.17 -12.08
C MET A 132 -32.51 -30.73 -12.66
N MET A 133 -32.36 -29.44 -12.98
CA MET A 133 -31.11 -28.88 -13.46
C MET A 133 -30.00 -29.00 -12.42
N MET A 134 -30.30 -28.66 -11.17
CA MET A 134 -29.40 -28.81 -10.04
C MET A 134 -28.93 -30.26 -9.88
N LYS A 135 -29.87 -31.22 -9.87
CA LYS A 135 -29.53 -32.65 -9.74
C LYS A 135 -28.55 -33.09 -10.84
N ARG A 136 -28.79 -32.71 -12.10
CA ARG A 136 -27.91 -33.06 -13.22
C ARG A 136 -26.59 -32.31 -13.20
N ALA A 137 -26.58 -31.04 -12.77
CA ALA A 137 -25.35 -30.28 -12.60
C ALA A 137 -24.46 -30.91 -11.53
N LYS A 138 -25.02 -31.33 -10.38
CA LYS A 138 -24.30 -32.06 -9.33
C LYS A 138 -23.73 -33.40 -9.83
N GLU A 139 -24.52 -34.18 -10.56
CA GLU A 139 -24.06 -35.45 -11.16
C GLU A 139 -22.85 -35.24 -12.10
N LEU A 140 -22.85 -34.16 -12.91
CA LEU A 140 -21.72 -33.81 -13.77
C LEU A 140 -20.53 -33.21 -13.01
N ALA A 141 -20.79 -32.49 -11.92
CA ALA A 141 -19.76 -31.88 -11.10
C ALA A 141 -18.95 -32.93 -10.31
N GLY A 142 -19.64 -33.97 -9.81
CA GLY A 142 -19.08 -34.97 -8.91
C GLY A 142 -18.84 -34.43 -7.50
N ASN A 143 -17.93 -35.07 -6.75
CA ASN A 143 -17.54 -34.60 -5.41
C ASN A 143 -16.99 -33.18 -5.48
N CYS A 144 -17.56 -32.29 -4.69
CA CYS A 144 -17.16 -30.89 -4.65
C CYS A 144 -17.13 -30.35 -3.24
N VAL A 145 -16.33 -29.32 -3.05
CA VAL A 145 -16.05 -28.76 -1.74
C VAL A 145 -15.94 -27.25 -1.82
N ARG A 146 -16.36 -26.57 -0.75
CA ARG A 146 -16.16 -25.15 -0.53
C ARG A 146 -15.85 -24.91 0.94
N VAL A 147 -15.01 -23.93 1.26
CA VAL A 147 -14.86 -23.50 2.66
C VAL A 147 -16.18 -22.89 3.16
N ALA A 148 -16.65 -23.31 4.32
CA ALA A 148 -17.88 -22.78 4.89
C ALA A 148 -17.75 -21.27 5.16
N ARG A 149 -18.74 -20.48 4.73
CA ARG A 149 -18.66 -19.00 4.75
C ARG A 149 -18.55 -18.44 6.17
N ALA A 150 -19.36 -18.93 7.12
CA ALA A 150 -19.39 -18.43 8.49
C ALA A 150 -18.09 -18.71 9.27
N PRO A 151 -17.58 -19.97 9.35
CA PRO A 151 -16.29 -20.24 9.97
C PRO A 151 -15.14 -19.50 9.29
N ARG A 152 -15.16 -19.38 7.95
CA ARG A 152 -14.17 -18.59 7.22
C ARG A 152 -14.14 -17.14 7.69
N ALA A 153 -15.31 -16.50 7.82
CA ALA A 153 -15.39 -15.12 8.28
C ALA A 153 -14.83 -14.94 9.70
N VAL A 154 -15.05 -15.92 10.58
CA VAL A 154 -14.46 -15.91 11.94
C VAL A 154 -12.93 -15.96 11.89
N LEU A 155 -12.37 -16.91 11.13
CA LEU A 155 -10.92 -17.04 10.98
C LEU A 155 -10.31 -15.84 10.25
N SER A 156 -11.02 -15.24 9.29
CA SER A 156 -10.63 -13.99 8.63
C SER A 156 -10.55 -12.82 9.62
N ARG A 157 -11.52 -12.69 10.54
CA ARG A 157 -11.48 -11.68 11.61
C ARG A 157 -10.32 -11.91 12.58
N LEU A 158 -9.97 -13.16 12.90
CA LEU A 158 -8.77 -13.45 13.70
C LEU A 158 -7.48 -13.01 12.98
N LEU A 159 -7.36 -13.29 11.68
CA LEU A 159 -6.21 -12.83 10.88
C LEU A 159 -6.17 -11.30 10.78
N LEU A 160 -7.34 -10.65 10.67
CA LEU A 160 -7.45 -9.19 10.68
C LEU A 160 -6.93 -8.59 11.98
N LEU A 161 -7.31 -9.15 13.13
CA LEU A 161 -6.83 -8.71 14.45
C LEU A 161 -5.33 -8.95 14.64
N PHE A 162 -4.80 -10.03 14.06
CA PHE A 162 -3.37 -10.31 14.05
C PHE A 162 -2.58 -9.25 13.26
N SER A 163 -3.10 -8.85 12.09
CA SER A 163 -2.38 -7.98 11.15
C SER A 163 -2.88 -6.54 11.12
N LEU A 164 -3.57 -6.04 12.16
CA LEU A 164 -4.00 -4.63 12.21
C LEU A 164 -2.81 -3.70 11.91
N THR A 165 -1.62 -4.10 12.36
CA THR A 165 -0.36 -3.39 12.24
C THR A 165 0.15 -3.30 10.80
N ASP A 166 -0.14 -4.29 9.95
CA ASP A 166 0.24 -4.30 8.53
C ASP A 166 -0.71 -3.47 7.66
N ALA A 167 -1.97 -3.31 8.09
CA ALA A 167 -3.01 -2.58 7.36
C ALA A 167 -2.75 -1.05 7.26
N VAL A 168 -1.78 -0.52 8.00
CA VAL A 168 -1.47 0.92 8.07
C VAL A 168 -0.62 1.40 6.89
N GLU A 169 0.21 0.53 6.30
CA GLU A 169 1.20 0.93 5.30
C GLU A 169 0.96 0.35 3.91
N GLU A 170 0.63 -0.93 3.83
CA GLU A 170 0.30 -1.56 2.56
C GLU A 170 -1.19 -1.71 2.42
N GLU A 171 -1.66 -1.41 1.22
CA GLU A 171 -3.05 -1.54 0.82
C GLU A 171 -3.37 -3.04 0.72
N ALA A 172 -3.52 -3.66 1.89
CA ALA A 172 -3.44 -5.08 2.10
C ALA A 172 -4.21 -5.83 1.02
N SER A 173 -3.45 -6.50 0.15
CA SER A 173 -3.94 -7.60 -0.64
C SER A 173 -4.55 -8.64 0.33
N SER A 174 -5.53 -9.38 -0.19
CA SER A 174 -6.12 -10.62 0.34
C SER A 174 -5.43 -11.22 1.58
N GLY A 175 -6.18 -11.79 2.53
CA GLY A 175 -5.66 -12.50 3.73
C GLY A 175 -4.58 -13.58 3.49
N GLN A 176 -4.22 -13.85 2.23
CA GLN A 176 -2.97 -14.47 1.80
C GLN A 176 -1.71 -13.77 2.38
N ASN A 177 -1.63 -12.43 2.42
CA ASN A 177 -0.46 -11.73 2.99
C ASN A 177 -0.35 -11.90 4.50
N GLN A 178 -1.48 -11.98 5.21
CA GLN A 178 -1.50 -12.16 6.67
C GLN A 178 -0.99 -13.56 7.06
N MET A 179 -1.39 -14.59 6.30
CA MET A 179 -0.90 -15.95 6.50
C MET A 179 0.57 -16.12 6.07
N SER A 180 1.03 -15.40 5.04
CA SER A 180 2.44 -15.48 4.62
C SER A 180 3.36 -14.96 5.72
N THR A 181 3.01 -13.86 6.40
CA THR A 181 3.76 -13.35 7.58
C THR A 181 3.89 -14.42 8.67
N VAL A 182 2.77 -15.02 9.09
CA VAL A 182 2.78 -16.09 10.12
C VAL A 182 3.66 -17.27 9.70
N LEU A 183 3.54 -17.69 8.43
CA LEU A 183 4.35 -18.80 7.90
C LEU A 183 5.84 -18.46 7.86
N LEU A 184 6.20 -17.25 7.43
CA LEU A 184 7.60 -16.80 7.35
C LEU A 184 8.26 -16.75 8.73
N VAL A 185 7.52 -16.34 9.75
CA VAL A 185 8.01 -16.35 11.14
C VAL A 185 8.22 -17.77 11.64
N ASN A 186 7.23 -18.66 11.42
CA ASN A 186 7.34 -20.06 11.85
C ASN A 186 8.47 -20.81 11.13
N MET A 187 8.82 -20.41 9.89
CA MET A 187 9.98 -20.92 9.17
C MET A 187 11.32 -20.29 9.61
N GLY A 188 11.32 -19.36 10.57
CA GLY A 188 12.51 -18.62 10.99
C GLY A 188 13.08 -17.68 9.92
N ARG A 189 12.33 -17.39 8.85
CA ARG A 189 12.76 -16.50 7.75
C ARG A 189 12.53 -15.03 8.05
N VAL A 190 11.63 -14.73 8.98
CA VAL A 190 11.35 -13.37 9.44
C VAL A 190 11.48 -13.35 10.96
N THR A 191 12.32 -12.44 11.44
CA THR A 191 12.48 -12.16 12.87
C THR A 191 12.02 -10.73 13.14
N PHE A 192 11.18 -10.52 14.14
CA PHE A 192 10.71 -9.18 14.51
C PHE A 192 11.64 -8.53 15.55
N PRO A 193 11.67 -7.18 15.62
CA PRO A 193 12.29 -6.44 16.71
C PRO A 193 11.74 -6.86 18.08
N GLN A 194 12.55 -6.69 19.13
CA GLN A 194 12.15 -6.96 20.50
C GLN A 194 11.61 -5.69 21.15
N TYR A 195 10.46 -5.79 21.80
CA TYR A 195 9.77 -4.70 22.50
C TYR A 195 8.73 -5.28 23.46
N LYS A 196 8.24 -4.48 24.41
CA LYS A 196 7.16 -4.89 25.31
C LYS A 196 5.78 -4.55 24.75
N VAL A 197 4.90 -5.56 24.67
CA VAL A 197 3.49 -5.36 24.36
C VAL A 197 2.78 -4.72 25.55
N ALA A 198 2.14 -3.57 25.33
CA ALA A 198 1.43 -2.82 26.36
C ALA A 198 0.12 -2.24 25.81
N ARG A 199 -0.98 -3.00 25.93
CA ARG A 199 -2.33 -2.56 25.54
C ARG A 199 -3.00 -1.85 26.73
N LYS A 200 -3.60 -0.68 26.48
CA LYS A 200 -4.43 0.06 27.44
C LYS A 200 -5.78 0.48 26.85
N THR A 201 -5.82 0.73 25.54
CA THR A 201 -7.00 1.24 24.86
C THR A 201 -7.70 0.13 24.07
N THR A 202 -9.01 0.00 24.24
CA THR A 202 -9.87 -0.86 23.43
C THR A 202 -10.09 -0.22 22.06
N ILE A 203 -9.84 -0.96 20.97
CA ILE A 203 -10.04 -0.47 19.59
C ILE A 203 -11.47 -0.74 19.11
N PHE A 204 -11.97 -1.96 19.33
CA PHE A 204 -13.31 -2.39 18.95
C PHE A 204 -14.13 -2.59 20.21
N ARG A 205 -15.29 -1.91 20.35
CA ARG A 205 -16.11 -1.98 21.57
C ARG A 205 -16.81 -3.33 21.70
N ASN A 206 -17.14 -3.94 20.57
CA ASN A 206 -17.87 -5.20 20.50
C ASN A 206 -17.65 -5.88 19.14
N ARG A 207 -18.22 -7.08 19.00
CA ARG A 207 -18.21 -7.87 17.78
C ARG A 207 -18.73 -7.10 16.55
N ASP A 208 -19.76 -6.28 16.70
CA ASP A 208 -20.36 -5.55 15.59
C ASP A 208 -19.46 -4.43 15.06
N ASP A 209 -18.68 -3.78 15.92
CA ASP A 209 -17.64 -2.82 15.49
C ASP A 209 -16.58 -3.51 14.60
N LEU A 210 -16.11 -4.69 15.03
CA LEU A 210 -15.12 -5.45 14.27
C LEU A 210 -15.68 -5.87 12.90
N ILE A 211 -16.94 -6.33 12.86
CA ILE A 211 -17.61 -6.70 11.61
C ILE A 211 -17.76 -5.49 10.69
N ARG A 212 -18.19 -4.33 11.22
CA ARG A 212 -18.29 -3.10 10.42
C ARG A 212 -16.94 -2.68 9.84
N TYR A 213 -15.87 -2.77 10.64
CA TYR A 213 -14.52 -2.48 10.18
C TYR A 213 -14.06 -3.44 9.07
N GLU A 214 -14.32 -4.75 9.25
CA GLU A 214 -14.04 -5.76 8.22
C GLU A 214 -14.81 -5.48 6.92
N THR A 215 -16.13 -5.24 7.01
CA THR A 215 -16.98 -4.94 5.85
C THR A 215 -16.51 -3.68 5.11
N ALA A 216 -16.22 -2.59 5.84
CA ALA A 216 -15.68 -1.38 5.23
C ALA A 216 -14.34 -1.65 4.53
N GLY A 217 -13.47 -2.47 5.15
CA GLY A 217 -12.20 -2.89 4.58
C GLY A 217 -12.36 -3.69 3.29
N HIS A 218 -13.39 -4.54 3.21
CA HIS A 218 -13.71 -5.34 2.01
C HIS A 218 -14.13 -4.42 0.87
N ALA A 219 -15.08 -3.52 1.11
CA ALA A 219 -15.55 -2.56 0.11
C ALA A 219 -14.40 -1.69 -0.44
N LEU A 220 -13.52 -1.20 0.44
CA LEU A 220 -12.34 -0.44 0.03
C LEU A 220 -11.40 -1.24 -0.89
N ARG A 221 -11.15 -2.51 -0.58
CA ARG A 221 -10.29 -3.36 -1.41
C ARG A 221 -10.93 -3.65 -2.76
N ASP A 222 -12.22 -3.98 -2.78
CA ASP A 222 -12.92 -4.31 -4.02
C ASP A 222 -12.96 -3.10 -4.98
N VAL A 223 -13.20 -1.89 -4.47
CA VAL A 223 -13.11 -0.66 -5.25
C VAL A 223 -11.71 -0.46 -5.84
N LYS A 224 -10.65 -0.71 -5.05
CA LYS A 224 -9.27 -0.57 -5.54
C LYS A 224 -8.91 -1.56 -6.63
N VAL A 225 -9.32 -2.82 -6.51
CA VAL A 225 -9.10 -3.83 -7.54
C VAL A 225 -9.74 -3.42 -8.87
N LEU A 226 -10.93 -2.81 -8.82
CA LEU A 226 -11.60 -2.28 -10.01
C LEU A 226 -10.85 -1.07 -10.59
N MET A 227 -10.34 -0.15 -9.74
CA MET A 227 -9.51 0.98 -10.18
C MET A 227 -8.21 0.53 -10.85
N GLU A 228 -7.48 -0.42 -10.25
CA GLU A 228 -6.22 -0.96 -10.77
C GLU A 228 -6.40 -1.70 -12.10
N SER A 229 -7.54 -2.37 -12.26
CA SER A 229 -7.90 -3.05 -13.51
C SER A 229 -8.53 -2.13 -14.56
N GLY A 230 -8.74 -0.85 -14.23
CA GLY A 230 -9.29 0.15 -15.14
C GLY A 230 -10.80 0.08 -15.37
N HIS A 231 -11.55 -0.67 -14.56
CA HIS A 231 -13.01 -0.78 -14.60
C HIS A 231 -13.65 0.35 -13.78
N TRP A 232 -13.57 1.57 -14.28
CA TRP A 232 -13.93 2.79 -13.53
C TRP A 232 -15.44 2.92 -13.27
N GLU A 233 -16.28 2.48 -14.19
CA GLU A 233 -17.74 2.51 -14.07
C GLU A 233 -18.22 1.55 -12.97
N ASP A 234 -17.70 0.32 -12.97
CA ASP A 234 -18.00 -0.67 -11.92
C ASP A 234 -17.49 -0.18 -10.55
N ALA A 235 -16.31 0.45 -10.52
CA ALA A 235 -15.78 1.06 -9.30
C ALA A 235 -16.69 2.18 -8.77
N LEU A 236 -17.27 3.00 -9.66
CA LEU A 236 -18.20 4.06 -9.31
C LEU A 236 -19.50 3.50 -8.72
N GLU A 237 -20.07 2.47 -9.34
CA GLU A 237 -21.29 1.81 -8.86
C GLU A 237 -21.07 1.23 -7.45
N LEU A 238 -19.99 0.47 -7.26
CA LEU A 238 -19.66 -0.13 -5.97
C LEU A 238 -19.40 0.94 -4.89
N TYR A 239 -18.70 2.02 -5.24
CA TYR A 239 -18.48 3.16 -4.35
C TYR A 239 -19.80 3.83 -3.93
N LYS A 240 -20.70 4.12 -4.88
CA LYS A 240 -21.99 4.77 -4.60
C LYS A 240 -22.85 3.89 -3.68
N ASN A 241 -22.97 2.59 -3.98
CA ASN A 241 -23.70 1.64 -3.14
C ASN A 241 -23.13 1.61 -1.70
N SER A 242 -21.81 1.51 -1.56
CA SER A 242 -21.15 1.49 -0.25
C SER A 242 -21.33 2.80 0.54
N ARG A 243 -21.33 3.94 -0.14
CA ARG A 243 -21.55 5.27 0.46
C ARG A 243 -22.99 5.43 0.96
N ASP A 244 -23.95 4.94 0.19
CA ASP A 244 -25.37 5.06 0.52
C ASP A 244 -25.75 4.14 1.70
N GLU A 245 -25.24 2.90 1.72
CA GLU A 245 -25.35 1.98 2.87
C GLU A 245 -24.76 2.59 4.15
N GLN A 246 -23.58 3.22 4.04
CA GLN A 246 -22.95 3.90 5.17
C GLN A 246 -23.80 5.07 5.69
N SER A 247 -24.37 5.86 4.79
CA SER A 247 -25.18 7.03 5.17
C SER A 247 -26.42 6.62 5.96
N GLN A 248 -27.02 5.48 5.61
CA GLN A 248 -28.14 4.89 6.36
C GLN A 248 -27.70 4.36 7.73
N ALA A 249 -26.53 3.72 7.82
CA ALA A 249 -25.98 3.20 9.08
C ALA A 249 -25.49 4.32 10.03
N ALA A 250 -24.95 5.43 9.50
CA ALA A 250 -24.38 6.53 10.26
C ALA A 250 -25.41 7.27 11.14
N ALA A 251 -26.70 7.22 10.79
CA ALA A 251 -27.78 7.78 11.61
C ALA A 251 -27.87 7.13 13.01
N SER A 252 -27.23 5.99 13.23
CA SER A 252 -27.26 5.21 14.48
C SER A 252 -25.94 5.19 15.25
N ASN A 253 -24.85 5.75 14.70
CA ASN A 253 -23.49 5.45 15.19
C ASN A 253 -22.84 6.66 15.91
N ASP A 254 -22.38 6.42 17.14
CA ASP A 254 -21.75 7.46 17.96
C ASP A 254 -20.28 7.69 17.55
N SER A 255 -20.03 8.76 16.78
CA SER A 255 -18.68 9.18 16.37
C SER A 255 -17.80 9.67 17.53
N ARG A 256 -18.33 9.76 18.76
CA ARG A 256 -17.59 10.22 19.94
C ARG A 256 -16.46 9.26 20.32
N PHE A 257 -16.72 7.95 20.29
CA PHE A 257 -15.72 6.94 20.65
C PHE A 257 -14.47 7.03 19.75
N ASP A 258 -14.66 7.12 18.43
CA ASP A 258 -13.56 7.23 17.47
C ASP A 258 -12.71 8.49 17.72
N ARG A 259 -13.33 9.59 18.16
CA ARG A 259 -12.62 10.85 18.48
C ARG A 259 -11.72 10.72 19.71
N GLU A 260 -12.14 9.93 20.70
CA GLU A 260 -11.39 9.68 21.93
C GLU A 260 -10.20 8.75 21.70
N LEU A 261 -10.21 7.93 20.64
CA LEU A 261 -9.05 7.12 20.25
C LEU A 261 -7.85 7.99 19.83
N PRO A 262 -6.62 7.61 20.23
CA PRO A 262 -5.40 8.17 19.67
C PRO A 262 -5.40 8.05 18.14
N VAL A 263 -4.78 9.02 17.45
CA VAL A 263 -4.79 9.10 15.97
C VAL A 263 -4.26 7.81 15.33
N TYR A 264 -3.24 7.18 15.94
CA TYR A 264 -2.62 5.94 15.49
C TYR A 264 -3.43 4.67 15.77
N LEU A 265 -4.52 4.76 16.54
CA LEU A 265 -5.51 3.68 16.69
C LEU A 265 -6.80 3.96 15.93
N ARG A 266 -7.14 5.23 15.73
CA ARG A 266 -8.34 5.66 14.99
C ARG A 266 -8.37 5.16 13.55
N CYS A 267 -7.21 4.84 12.96
CA CYS A 267 -7.14 4.21 11.64
C CYS A 267 -7.76 2.80 11.58
N PHE A 268 -7.95 2.14 12.72
CA PHE A 268 -8.59 0.83 12.84
C PHE A 268 -10.10 0.91 13.12
N THR A 269 -10.75 1.97 12.66
CA THR A 269 -12.19 2.19 12.80
C THR A 269 -12.87 2.14 11.44
N ALA A 270 -14.13 1.69 11.40
CA ALA A 270 -14.91 1.68 10.16
C ALA A 270 -15.02 3.11 9.58
N GLY A 271 -15.20 4.13 10.43
CA GLY A 271 -15.27 5.53 10.01
C GLY A 271 -14.04 5.99 9.23
N TRP A 272 -12.84 5.61 9.68
CA TRP A 272 -11.61 5.95 8.97
C TRP A 272 -11.51 5.26 7.60
N VAL A 273 -11.88 3.97 7.53
CA VAL A 273 -11.88 3.21 6.27
C VAL A 273 -12.87 3.80 5.26
N HIS A 274 -14.05 4.21 5.72
CA HIS A 274 -15.03 4.88 4.87
C HIS A 274 -14.54 6.23 4.33
N VAL A 275 -13.84 7.04 5.14
CA VAL A 275 -13.25 8.30 4.66
C VAL A 275 -12.16 8.04 3.60
N ARG A 276 -11.41 6.94 3.71
CA ARG A 276 -10.50 6.49 2.64
C ARG A 276 -11.25 6.05 1.40
N LEU A 277 -12.31 5.27 1.54
CA LEU A 277 -13.17 4.86 0.42
C LEU A 277 -13.68 6.08 -0.34
N ARG A 278 -14.17 7.11 0.37
CA ARG A 278 -14.58 8.39 -0.24
C ARG A 278 -13.44 9.15 -0.90
N SER A 279 -12.23 9.09 -0.35
CA SER A 279 -11.04 9.66 -1.01
C SER A 279 -10.75 8.99 -2.35
N HIS A 280 -10.89 7.67 -2.46
CA HIS A 280 -10.81 6.96 -3.76
C HIS A 280 -12.02 7.24 -4.64
N GLY A 281 -13.21 7.43 -4.07
CA GLY A 281 -14.39 7.93 -4.78
C GLY A 281 -14.11 9.21 -5.57
N VAL A 282 -13.38 10.17 -4.96
CA VAL A 282 -12.94 11.39 -5.67
C VAL A 282 -12.05 11.07 -6.88
N GLU A 283 -11.12 10.12 -6.75
CA GLU A 283 -10.23 9.70 -7.85
C GLU A 283 -11.02 9.07 -9.00
N ILE A 284 -12.01 8.21 -8.69
CA ILE A 284 -12.92 7.59 -9.66
C ILE A 284 -13.73 8.66 -10.38
N LEU A 285 -14.36 9.58 -9.63
CA LEU A 285 -15.14 10.69 -10.19
C LEU A 285 -14.29 11.56 -11.12
N GLN A 286 -13.06 11.89 -10.72
CA GLN A 286 -12.13 12.65 -11.56
C GLN A 286 -11.74 11.91 -12.83
N ARG A 287 -11.53 10.59 -12.75
CA ARG A 287 -11.19 9.75 -13.90
C ARG A 287 -12.33 9.67 -14.92
N LEU A 288 -13.56 9.62 -14.43
CA LEU A 288 -14.80 9.67 -15.22
C LEU A 288 -15.23 11.09 -15.60
N ARG A 289 -14.41 12.11 -15.28
CA ARG A 289 -14.66 13.54 -15.58
C ARG A 289 -15.90 14.12 -14.90
N LEU A 290 -16.39 13.51 -13.83
CA LEU A 290 -17.48 13.98 -12.97
C LEU A 290 -16.94 15.00 -11.95
N TYR A 291 -16.39 16.11 -12.45
CA TYR A 291 -15.64 17.07 -11.61
C TYR A 291 -16.51 17.83 -10.60
N GLN A 292 -17.80 18.02 -10.90
CA GLN A 292 -18.75 18.66 -9.99
C GLN A 292 -18.99 17.78 -8.76
N GLU A 293 -19.35 16.51 -8.97
CA GLU A 293 -19.47 15.50 -7.90
C GLU A 293 -18.16 15.35 -7.12
N ALA A 294 -17.00 15.36 -7.80
CA ALA A 294 -15.70 15.28 -7.13
C ALA A 294 -15.43 16.47 -6.20
N VAL A 295 -15.85 17.68 -6.58
CA VAL A 295 -15.74 18.89 -5.74
C VAL A 295 -16.65 18.81 -4.51
N GLU A 296 -17.88 18.30 -4.67
CA GLU A 296 -18.82 18.10 -3.57
C GLU A 296 -18.28 17.09 -2.55
N GLU A 297 -17.76 15.96 -3.02
CA GLU A 297 -17.12 14.95 -2.17
C GLU A 297 -15.87 15.50 -1.45
N LEU A 298 -15.01 16.27 -2.14
CA LEU A 298 -13.85 16.91 -1.53
C LEU A 298 -14.22 17.91 -0.43
N ARG A 299 -15.26 18.72 -0.65
CA ARG A 299 -15.77 19.64 0.38
C ARG A 299 -16.28 18.89 1.60
N ALA A 300 -17.03 17.81 1.40
CA ALA A 300 -17.53 16.98 2.50
C ALA A 300 -16.40 16.27 3.27
N LEU A 301 -15.33 15.84 2.57
CA LEU A 301 -14.11 15.30 3.21
C LEU A 301 -13.36 16.34 4.04
N LEU A 302 -13.30 17.58 3.57
CA LEU A 302 -12.62 18.70 4.25
C LEU A 302 -13.42 19.28 5.42
N ALA A 303 -14.75 19.16 5.39
CA ALA A 303 -15.64 19.65 6.45
C ALA A 303 -15.50 18.87 7.78
N GLN A 304 -15.09 17.60 7.72
CA GLN A 304 -14.84 16.80 8.93
C GLN A 304 -13.36 16.89 9.37
N THR A 305 -13.11 16.74 10.66
CA THR A 305 -11.77 16.85 11.28
C THR A 305 -11.30 15.59 11.99
N VAL A 306 -12.12 14.55 12.04
CA VAL A 306 -11.89 13.35 12.87
C VAL A 306 -10.94 12.37 12.18
N TYR A 307 -11.12 12.15 10.88
CA TYR A 307 -10.46 11.08 10.14
C TYR A 307 -9.51 11.63 9.08
N CYS A 308 -8.46 10.85 8.82
CA CYS A 308 -7.51 11.07 7.73
C CYS A 308 -6.94 12.50 7.64
N ALA A 309 -6.63 13.13 8.78
CA ALA A 309 -6.09 14.49 8.82
C ALA A 309 -4.84 14.66 7.93
N ALA A 310 -3.98 13.64 7.85
CA ALA A 310 -2.80 13.62 6.96
C ALA A 310 -3.13 13.69 5.45
N SER A 311 -4.37 13.42 5.03
CA SER A 311 -4.80 13.49 3.64
C SER A 311 -5.30 14.90 3.24
N ARG A 312 -5.50 15.81 4.20
CA ARG A 312 -6.11 17.12 3.95
C ARG A 312 -5.34 17.96 2.94
N GLY A 313 -4.00 17.91 2.96
CA GLY A 313 -3.18 18.59 1.95
C GLY A 313 -3.45 18.10 0.52
N ARG A 314 -3.65 16.79 0.33
CA ARG A 314 -4.03 16.21 -0.97
C ARG A 314 -5.43 16.67 -1.37
N TRP A 315 -6.38 16.66 -0.43
CA TRP A 315 -7.76 17.07 -0.71
C TRP A 315 -7.84 18.55 -1.11
N TRP A 316 -7.15 19.44 -0.39
CA TRP A 316 -7.08 20.86 -0.74
C TRP A 316 -6.46 21.10 -2.12
N ASP A 317 -5.32 20.46 -2.43
CA ASP A 317 -4.70 20.61 -3.75
C ASP A 317 -5.60 20.07 -4.88
N ARG A 318 -6.26 18.92 -4.69
CA ARG A 318 -7.22 18.38 -5.67
C ARG A 318 -8.47 19.26 -5.82
N LEU A 319 -8.97 19.85 -4.74
CA LEU A 319 -10.11 20.77 -4.78
C LEU A 319 -9.75 22.04 -5.57
N ALA A 320 -8.61 22.65 -5.24
CA ALA A 320 -8.10 23.83 -5.95
C ALA A 320 -7.84 23.52 -7.44
N LEU A 321 -7.34 22.32 -7.76
CA LEU A 321 -7.15 21.86 -9.13
C LEU A 321 -8.48 21.73 -9.88
N ASN A 322 -9.47 21.04 -9.30
CA ASN A 322 -10.77 20.84 -9.94
C ASN A 322 -11.49 22.16 -10.21
N LEU A 323 -11.56 23.04 -9.20
CA LEU A 323 -12.20 24.34 -9.32
C LEU A 323 -11.52 25.20 -10.40
N HIS A 324 -10.20 25.26 -10.40
CA HIS A 324 -9.46 26.09 -11.35
C HIS A 324 -9.42 25.48 -12.76
N GLN A 325 -8.91 24.26 -12.92
CA GLN A 325 -8.58 23.71 -14.23
C GLN A 325 -9.80 23.10 -14.94
N HIS A 326 -10.67 22.42 -14.22
CA HIS A 326 -11.77 21.65 -14.82
C HIS A 326 -13.08 22.43 -14.84
N LEU A 327 -13.48 23.05 -13.71
CA LEU A 327 -14.74 23.79 -13.60
C LEU A 327 -14.62 25.28 -13.95
N LYS A 328 -13.40 25.81 -14.10
CA LYS A 328 -13.12 27.22 -14.43
C LYS A 328 -13.72 28.22 -13.43
N GLN A 329 -13.89 27.81 -12.18
CA GLN A 329 -14.42 28.63 -11.08
C GLN A 329 -13.26 29.30 -10.32
N THR A 330 -12.66 30.33 -10.93
CA THR A 330 -11.44 30.99 -10.41
C THR A 330 -11.62 31.56 -9.00
N GLU A 331 -12.75 32.21 -8.71
CA GLU A 331 -13.03 32.79 -7.40
C GLU A 331 -13.02 31.73 -6.29
N GLN A 332 -13.76 30.64 -6.49
CA GLN A 332 -13.80 29.53 -5.55
C GLN A 332 -12.43 28.87 -5.41
N ALA A 333 -11.65 28.78 -6.49
CA ALA A 333 -10.29 28.25 -6.43
C ALA A 333 -9.35 29.14 -5.59
N VAL A 334 -9.47 30.47 -5.68
CA VAL A 334 -8.68 31.41 -4.86
C VAL A 334 -9.01 31.23 -3.38
N HIS A 335 -10.29 31.23 -3.01
CA HIS A 335 -10.71 31.00 -1.62
C HIS A 335 -10.24 29.63 -1.10
N CYS A 336 -10.41 28.58 -1.89
CA CYS A 336 -9.93 27.24 -1.57
C CYS A 336 -8.41 27.19 -1.31
N ILE A 337 -7.61 27.94 -2.08
CA ILE A 337 -6.15 28.01 -1.86
C ILE A 337 -5.83 28.70 -0.54
N LEU A 338 -6.50 29.82 -0.23
CA LEU A 338 -6.27 30.57 1.00
C LEU A 338 -6.63 29.72 2.23
N GLU A 339 -7.79 29.06 2.22
CA GLU A 339 -8.22 28.15 3.30
C GLU A 339 -7.26 26.96 3.45
N GLY A 340 -6.82 26.36 2.33
CA GLY A 340 -5.84 25.28 2.36
C GLY A 340 -4.46 25.69 2.87
N LEU A 341 -4.07 26.96 2.73
CA LEU A 341 -2.83 27.48 3.29
C LEU A 341 -2.96 27.85 4.77
N ASP A 342 -4.16 28.11 5.27
CA ASP A 342 -4.45 28.33 6.69
C ASP A 342 -4.57 27.01 7.48
N ASP A 343 -4.94 25.91 6.82
CA ASP A 343 -5.10 24.61 7.45
C ASP A 343 -3.76 24.01 7.94
N GLY A 344 -3.62 23.88 9.26
CA GLY A 344 -2.42 23.36 9.94
C GLY A 344 -2.07 21.90 9.64
N HIS A 345 -2.97 21.13 9.03
CA HIS A 345 -2.69 19.74 8.62
C HIS A 345 -2.06 19.66 7.22
N VAL A 346 -2.01 20.77 6.47
CA VAL A 346 -1.41 20.78 5.14
C VAL A 346 0.11 20.85 5.27
N ARG A 347 0.80 19.78 4.87
CA ARG A 347 2.25 19.61 4.99
C ARG A 347 3.04 20.30 3.86
N PRO A 348 4.35 20.58 4.05
CA PRO A 348 5.13 21.45 3.17
C PRO A 348 5.00 21.18 1.67
N GLY A 349 5.01 19.92 1.22
CA GLY A 349 4.85 19.59 -0.19
C GLY A 349 3.52 20.05 -0.81
N HIS A 350 2.41 19.86 -0.11
CA HIS A 350 1.09 20.35 -0.57
C HIS A 350 0.94 21.86 -0.36
N ARG A 351 1.53 22.43 0.71
CA ARG A 351 1.59 23.89 0.90
C ARG A 351 2.30 24.56 -0.27
N LEU A 352 3.40 23.99 -0.74
CA LEU A 352 4.13 24.48 -1.92
C LEU A 352 3.27 24.35 -3.19
N ALA A 353 2.61 23.21 -3.40
CA ALA A 353 1.73 23.03 -4.56
C ALA A 353 0.61 24.09 -4.63
N LEU A 354 0.00 24.40 -3.48
CA LEU A 354 -1.00 25.46 -3.34
C LEU A 354 -0.40 26.85 -3.61
N HIS A 355 0.76 27.18 -3.03
CA HIS A 355 1.48 28.44 -3.31
C HIS A 355 1.82 28.58 -4.80
N GLN A 356 2.37 27.55 -5.44
CA GLN A 356 2.69 27.57 -6.87
C GLN A 356 1.42 27.77 -7.72
N ARG A 357 0.28 27.20 -7.32
CA ARG A 357 -1.00 27.43 -7.99
C ARG A 357 -1.48 28.87 -7.79
N ALA A 358 -1.32 29.43 -6.59
CA ALA A 358 -1.61 30.83 -6.28
C ALA A 358 -0.81 31.78 -7.18
N THR A 359 0.50 31.55 -7.31
CA THR A 359 1.40 32.31 -8.19
C THR A 359 0.96 32.24 -9.64
N ARG A 360 0.72 31.03 -10.18
CA ARG A 360 0.24 30.86 -11.56
C ARG A 360 -1.11 31.55 -11.80
N LEU A 361 -2.02 31.50 -10.82
CA LEU A 361 -3.30 32.18 -10.90
C LEU A 361 -3.12 33.70 -10.94
N ARG A 362 -2.36 34.25 -10.00
CA ARG A 362 -2.04 35.68 -9.91
C ARG A 362 -1.49 36.22 -11.22
N ASP A 363 -0.58 35.48 -11.85
CA ASP A 363 0.11 35.90 -13.06
C ASP A 363 -0.70 35.63 -14.34
N SER A 364 -1.87 34.97 -14.23
CA SER A 364 -2.76 34.67 -15.35
C SER A 364 -3.71 35.83 -15.67
N PRO A 365 -4.20 35.96 -16.93
CA PRO A 365 -5.17 37.00 -17.30
C PRO A 365 -6.44 37.00 -16.45
N GLY A 366 -6.95 35.81 -16.10
CA GLY A 366 -8.14 35.64 -15.26
C GLY A 366 -7.91 35.88 -13.77
N GLY A 367 -6.66 35.99 -13.32
CA GLY A 367 -6.30 36.23 -11.93
C GLY A 367 -6.07 37.69 -11.56
N LYS A 368 -6.02 38.62 -12.52
CA LYS A 368 -5.81 40.05 -12.26
C LYS A 368 -6.81 40.63 -11.25
N LYS A 369 -8.07 40.19 -11.31
CA LYS A 369 -9.12 40.57 -10.34
C LYS A 369 -8.75 40.20 -8.89
N TRP A 370 -8.03 39.10 -8.71
CA TRP A 370 -7.71 38.50 -7.41
C TRP A 370 -6.27 38.76 -6.97
N GLN A 371 -5.51 39.51 -7.77
CA GLN A 371 -4.12 39.85 -7.49
C GLN A 371 -3.92 40.51 -6.11
N PRO A 372 -4.79 41.45 -5.64
CA PRO A 372 -4.62 42.03 -4.30
C PRO A 372 -4.70 41.00 -3.17
N LEU A 373 -5.64 40.04 -3.25
CA LEU A 373 -5.74 38.96 -2.27
C LEU A 373 -4.49 38.06 -2.31
N LEU A 374 -4.04 37.66 -3.51
CA LEU A 374 -2.93 36.73 -3.67
C LEU A 374 -1.57 37.33 -3.30
N LEU A 375 -1.42 38.66 -3.32
CA LEU A 375 -0.22 39.36 -2.86
C LEU A 375 -0.07 39.38 -1.32
N THR A 376 -1.15 39.08 -0.57
CA THR A 376 -1.06 38.95 0.90
C THR A 376 -0.36 37.66 1.34
N LEU A 377 -0.22 36.69 0.43
CA LEU A 377 0.44 35.44 0.72
C LEU A 377 1.96 35.63 0.88
N PRO A 378 2.58 35.00 1.88
CA PRO A 378 4.02 35.09 2.08
C PRO A 378 4.75 34.54 0.85
N ALA A 379 5.84 35.21 0.46
CA ALA A 379 6.69 34.72 -0.62
C ALA A 379 7.28 33.35 -0.23
N SER A 380 7.20 32.38 -1.16
CA SER A 380 7.85 31.08 -0.97
C SER A 380 9.36 31.29 -0.88
N SER A 381 9.96 30.99 0.27
CA SER A 381 11.40 31.14 0.55
C SER A 381 12.28 30.05 -0.07
N ILE A 382 11.72 29.22 -0.96
CA ILE A 382 12.42 28.10 -1.58
C ILE A 382 13.31 28.63 -2.71
N GLY A 383 14.62 28.62 -2.46
CA GLY A 383 15.65 29.00 -3.42
C GLY A 383 15.84 27.98 -4.54
N ASP A 384 16.37 28.47 -5.68
CA ASP A 384 16.70 27.64 -6.83
C ASP A 384 17.89 26.69 -6.53
N VAL A 385 17.91 25.54 -7.18
CA VAL A 385 18.91 24.47 -6.97
C VAL A 385 19.78 24.37 -8.23
N PRO A 386 21.09 24.12 -8.12
CA PRO A 386 21.93 23.89 -9.31
C PRO A 386 21.40 22.78 -10.22
N HIS A 387 21.47 23.01 -11.53
CA HIS A 387 21.06 22.05 -12.55
C HIS A 387 22.27 21.65 -13.39
N VAL A 388 22.45 20.35 -13.60
CA VAL A 388 23.47 19.79 -14.50
C VAL A 388 22.82 18.92 -15.57
N THR A 389 23.50 18.74 -16.69
CA THR A 389 23.02 17.91 -17.80
C THR A 389 24.03 16.84 -18.14
N VAL A 390 23.62 15.59 -18.01
CA VAL A 390 24.37 14.40 -18.43
C VAL A 390 23.83 13.91 -19.77
N LYS A 391 24.73 13.53 -20.66
CA LYS A 391 24.40 12.97 -21.98
C LYS A 391 24.58 11.47 -21.96
N GLY A 392 23.59 10.72 -22.42
CA GLY A 392 23.64 9.27 -22.54
C GLY A 392 23.15 8.77 -23.90
N LYS A 393 23.74 7.68 -24.40
CA LYS A 393 23.24 6.98 -25.59
C LYS A 393 21.98 6.21 -25.22
N LEU A 394 20.82 6.56 -25.80
CA LEU A 394 19.54 5.93 -25.49
C LEU A 394 19.47 4.52 -26.10
N CYS A 395 19.02 3.54 -25.32
CA CYS A 395 18.73 2.20 -25.82
C CYS A 395 17.38 2.23 -26.59
N PRO A 396 17.31 1.79 -27.86
CA PRO A 396 16.06 1.75 -28.60
C PRO A 396 15.05 0.83 -27.92
N GLN A 397 13.87 1.34 -27.57
CA GLN A 397 12.78 0.55 -27.03
C GLN A 397 11.54 0.63 -27.90
N THR A 398 10.84 -0.51 -28.06
CA THR A 398 9.51 -0.58 -28.66
C THR A 398 8.46 -0.64 -27.55
N GLY A 399 8.09 0.51 -26.98
CA GLY A 399 6.98 0.60 -26.02
C GLY A 399 7.02 1.83 -25.10
N THR A 400 5.97 1.99 -24.29
CA THR A 400 5.90 2.93 -23.16
C THR A 400 6.53 2.29 -21.92
N GLY A 401 7.70 2.75 -21.51
CA GLY A 401 8.43 2.24 -20.35
C GLY A 401 9.54 3.20 -19.88
N ASN A 402 10.25 2.84 -18.82
CA ASN A 402 11.38 3.63 -18.31
C ASN A 402 12.46 3.76 -19.39
N SER A 403 13.13 4.92 -19.47
CA SER A 403 14.21 5.12 -20.44
C SER A 403 15.49 4.41 -19.97
N PHE A 404 16.06 3.58 -20.84
CA PHE A 404 17.34 2.89 -20.59
C PHE A 404 18.44 3.44 -21.49
N PHE A 405 19.66 3.44 -20.98
CA PHE A 405 20.84 4.02 -21.62
C PHE A 405 21.94 2.97 -21.78
N LEU A 406 22.90 3.24 -22.68
CA LEU A 406 24.09 2.42 -22.86
C LEU A 406 25.27 3.07 -22.15
N LEU A 407 25.95 2.29 -21.32
CA LEU A 407 27.16 2.69 -20.60
C LEU A 407 28.33 1.80 -21.04
N GLU A 408 29.43 2.42 -21.45
CA GLU A 408 30.70 1.73 -21.74
C GLU A 408 31.36 1.39 -20.40
N THR A 409 31.61 0.10 -20.13
CA THR A 409 32.30 -0.30 -18.90
C THR A 409 33.79 -0.04 -19.04
N ALA A 410 34.38 0.69 -18.07
CA ALA A 410 35.81 0.60 -17.84
C ALA A 410 36.12 -0.78 -17.21
N GLU A 411 37.12 -1.48 -17.75
CA GLU A 411 37.54 -2.81 -17.30
C GLU A 411 37.73 -2.87 -15.77
N ASN A 412 37.21 -3.95 -15.14
CA ASN A 412 37.45 -4.23 -13.73
C ASN A 412 38.95 -4.44 -13.46
N ILE A 413 39.47 -3.74 -12.46
CA ILE A 413 40.89 -3.69 -12.06
C ILE A 413 41.44 -5.01 -11.45
N ASN A 414 40.73 -6.13 -11.40
CA ASN A 414 41.21 -7.33 -10.66
C ASN A 414 41.06 -8.70 -11.35
N SER A 415 41.04 -8.79 -12.68
CA SER A 415 41.16 -10.08 -13.36
C SER A 415 42.27 -10.05 -14.41
N LEU A 416 43.30 -10.87 -14.21
CA LEU A 416 44.49 -11.06 -15.05
C LEU A 416 44.22 -11.70 -16.42
N GLU A 417 43.04 -11.50 -17.00
CA GLU A 417 42.72 -11.94 -18.35
C GLU A 417 42.21 -10.74 -19.18
N LYS A 418 43.12 -10.17 -19.99
CA LYS A 418 42.76 -9.25 -21.07
C LYS A 418 41.84 -9.99 -22.06
N LYS A 419 40.54 -9.66 -22.04
CA LYS A 419 39.60 -9.97 -23.11
C LYS A 419 38.71 -8.77 -23.41
N GLY A 420 38.89 -8.21 -24.60
CA GLY A 420 37.81 -7.65 -25.43
C GLY A 420 37.36 -6.23 -25.12
N ASP A 421 37.67 -5.35 -26.07
CA ASP A 421 37.14 -4.00 -26.33
C ASP A 421 35.72 -3.71 -25.77
N GLY A 422 35.62 -2.66 -24.95
CA GLY A 422 34.41 -1.84 -24.71
C GLY A 422 33.05 -2.54 -24.56
N ALA A 423 32.88 -3.40 -23.55
CA ALA A 423 31.56 -3.97 -23.26
C ALA A 423 30.53 -2.86 -22.93
N MET A 424 29.44 -2.83 -23.69
CA MET A 424 28.30 -1.94 -23.47
C MET A 424 27.28 -2.59 -22.56
N VAL A 425 26.95 -1.94 -21.45
CA VAL A 425 25.94 -2.41 -20.49
C VAL A 425 24.71 -1.50 -20.57
N ILE A 426 23.53 -2.11 -20.61
CA ILE A 426 22.26 -1.38 -20.51
C ILE A 426 22.07 -0.95 -19.06
N CYS A 427 21.84 0.33 -18.82
CA CYS A 427 21.70 0.92 -17.49
C CYS A 427 20.49 1.85 -17.37
N SER A 428 20.10 2.15 -16.13
CA SER A 428 19.07 3.14 -15.82
C SER A 428 19.62 4.58 -15.89
N VAL A 429 18.74 5.59 -15.83
CA VAL A 429 19.17 7.00 -15.80
C VAL A 429 20.01 7.30 -14.57
N GLU A 430 19.70 6.69 -13.43
CA GLU A 430 20.39 6.87 -12.15
C GLU A 430 21.76 6.18 -12.18
N GLN A 431 21.88 5.02 -12.81
CA GLN A 431 23.16 4.35 -13.00
C GLN A 431 24.09 5.15 -13.92
N LEU A 432 23.55 5.79 -14.98
CA LEU A 432 24.30 6.69 -15.83
C LEU A 432 24.80 7.93 -15.05
N ALA A 433 23.94 8.51 -14.22
CA ALA A 433 24.31 9.63 -13.36
C ALA A 433 25.39 9.22 -12.33
N LEU A 434 25.29 8.05 -11.69
CA LEU A 434 26.33 7.51 -10.82
C LEU A 434 27.68 7.37 -11.54
N ALA A 435 27.69 6.88 -12.78
CA ALA A 435 28.92 6.78 -13.56
C ALA A 435 29.53 8.16 -13.85
N HIS A 436 28.69 9.17 -14.11
CA HIS A 436 29.13 10.55 -14.27
C HIS A 436 29.77 11.12 -12.99
N TYR A 437 29.15 10.94 -11.83
CA TYR A 437 29.72 11.41 -10.56
C TYR A 437 31.03 10.70 -10.17
N ARG A 438 31.18 9.42 -10.53
CA ARG A 438 32.48 8.73 -10.38
C ARG A 438 33.59 9.42 -11.18
N GLN A 439 33.31 9.87 -12.40
CA GLN A 439 34.27 10.64 -13.21
C GLN A 439 34.57 12.02 -12.62
N GLN A 440 33.67 12.58 -11.80
CA GLN A 440 33.88 13.82 -11.06
C GLN A 440 34.64 13.62 -9.73
N GLY A 441 35.06 12.40 -9.39
CA GLY A 441 35.84 12.13 -8.18
C GLY A 441 35.02 11.71 -6.95
N PHE A 442 33.75 11.33 -7.13
CA PHE A 442 32.97 10.64 -6.09
C PHE A 442 33.09 9.12 -6.28
N ASP A 443 34.01 8.49 -5.56
CA ASP A 443 34.31 7.06 -5.71
C ASP A 443 33.20 6.15 -5.14
N GLN A 444 32.37 6.67 -4.23
CA GLN A 444 31.21 5.98 -3.69
C GLN A 444 29.89 6.64 -4.16
N GLY A 445 28.84 5.82 -4.26
CA GLY A 445 27.50 6.31 -4.55
C GLY A 445 26.41 5.25 -4.42
N ILE A 446 25.23 5.68 -3.97
CA ILE A 446 24.05 4.83 -3.77
C ILE A 446 22.86 5.47 -4.50
N HIS A 447 22.15 4.66 -5.29
CA HIS A 447 20.79 4.95 -5.72
C HIS A 447 19.84 4.26 -4.75
N GLY A 448 19.31 5.03 -3.80
CA GLY A 448 18.49 4.50 -2.72
C GLY A 448 17.28 5.37 -2.37
N GLU A 449 17.12 6.51 -3.02
CA GLU A 449 16.03 7.46 -2.76
C GLU A 449 15.87 7.73 -1.25
N GLY A 450 14.63 7.77 -0.76
CA GLY A 450 14.32 7.88 0.66
C GLY A 450 14.84 6.74 1.53
N ALA A 451 15.06 5.53 0.97
CA ALA A 451 15.48 4.37 1.75
C ALA A 451 16.86 4.55 2.39
N THR A 452 17.76 5.33 1.76
CA THR A 452 19.07 5.67 2.33
C THR A 452 18.90 6.35 3.68
N PHE A 453 18.09 7.40 3.74
CA PHE A 453 17.93 8.20 4.95
C PHE A 453 17.06 7.52 5.98
N THR A 454 16.00 6.81 5.59
CA THR A 454 15.21 6.02 6.54
C THR A 454 16.02 4.91 7.16
N THR A 455 16.94 4.29 6.41
CA THR A 455 17.84 3.25 6.92
C THR A 455 18.82 3.83 7.93
N LEU A 456 19.46 4.96 7.62
CA LEU A 456 20.34 5.65 8.58
C LEU A 456 19.58 6.11 9.83
N PHE A 457 18.38 6.66 9.68
CA PHE A 457 17.50 7.01 10.80
C PHE A 457 17.17 5.79 11.66
N GLY A 458 16.75 4.68 11.04
CA GLY A 458 16.44 3.44 11.73
C GLY A 458 17.64 2.86 12.48
N LEU A 459 18.85 2.95 11.94
CA LEU A 459 20.08 2.53 12.61
C LEU A 459 20.45 3.48 13.78
N LEU A 460 20.29 4.79 13.62
CA LEU A 460 20.65 5.77 14.65
C LEU A 460 19.62 5.90 15.78
N PHE A 461 18.36 5.48 15.58
CA PHE A 461 17.25 5.63 16.53
C PHE A 461 16.61 4.30 16.94
N TRP A 462 17.21 3.15 16.61
CA TRP A 462 16.59 1.82 16.78
C TRP A 462 15.99 1.60 18.18
N ASP A 463 16.78 1.86 19.21
CA ASP A 463 16.39 1.71 20.62
C ASP A 463 15.23 2.64 21.03
N ILE A 464 15.14 3.83 20.43
CA ILE A 464 14.06 4.80 20.67
C ILE A 464 12.79 4.39 19.91
N ILE A 465 12.94 3.88 18.69
CA ILE A 465 11.81 3.39 17.88
C ILE A 465 11.12 2.23 18.61
N PHE A 466 11.89 1.31 19.17
CA PHE A 466 11.38 0.13 19.87
C PHE A 466 11.37 0.27 21.40
N MET A 467 11.43 1.51 21.93
CA MET A 467 11.46 1.72 23.37
C MET A 467 10.15 1.33 24.06
N ASP A 468 10.29 0.91 25.32
CA ASP A 468 9.17 0.64 26.20
C ASP A 468 8.56 1.94 26.78
N GLY A 469 7.46 1.82 27.52
CA GLY A 469 6.86 2.92 28.28
C GLY A 469 5.74 3.67 27.55
N ILE A 470 5.53 3.38 26.26
CA ILE A 470 4.52 4.04 25.45
C ILE A 470 3.35 3.08 25.24
N PRO A 471 2.14 3.41 25.73
CA PRO A 471 1.01 2.51 25.64
C PRO A 471 0.46 2.42 24.21
N ASP A 472 -0.09 1.25 23.90
CA ASP A 472 -0.83 0.93 22.68
C ASP A 472 -0.06 0.94 21.37
N VAL A 473 1.21 1.35 21.34
CA VAL A 473 2.02 1.37 20.11
C VAL A 473 2.52 -0.01 19.70
N PHE A 474 2.72 -0.92 20.66
CA PHE A 474 2.96 -2.34 20.44
C PHE A 474 1.85 -3.16 21.10
N ARG A 475 1.03 -3.81 20.27
CA ARG A 475 -0.14 -4.60 20.67
C ARG A 475 0.08 -6.10 20.48
N ASN A 476 1.00 -6.55 19.64
CA ASN A 476 1.36 -7.96 19.53
C ASN A 476 2.86 -8.11 19.23
N SER A 477 3.38 -9.33 19.30
CA SER A 477 4.80 -9.63 19.14
C SER A 477 5.30 -9.72 17.68
N TYR A 478 4.46 -9.34 16.70
CA TYR A 478 4.71 -9.48 15.27
C TYR A 478 4.62 -8.13 14.53
N GLN A 479 4.95 -7.05 15.23
CA GLN A 479 5.07 -5.71 14.68
C GLN A 479 6.48 -5.40 14.21
N ALA A 480 6.58 -4.91 12.98
CA ALA A 480 7.81 -4.38 12.40
C ALA A 480 8.11 -2.94 12.83
N PHE A 481 7.12 -2.23 13.38
CA PHE A 481 7.21 -0.83 13.83
C PHE A 481 6.14 -0.49 14.87
N PRO A 482 6.33 0.56 15.69
CA PRO A 482 5.30 1.05 16.61
C PRO A 482 4.15 1.72 15.83
N LEU A 483 2.90 1.51 16.25
CA LEU A 483 1.72 1.98 15.53
C LEU A 483 1.67 3.51 15.32
N ASP A 484 2.34 4.28 16.19
CA ASP A 484 2.40 5.73 16.10
C ASP A 484 3.46 6.28 15.14
N LEU A 485 4.32 5.43 14.55
CA LEU A 485 5.49 5.81 13.73
C LEU A 485 5.20 6.84 12.62
N TYR A 486 4.04 6.72 11.96
CA TYR A 486 3.64 7.61 10.86
C TYR A 486 2.66 8.70 11.29
N THR A 487 2.70 9.08 12.56
CA THR A 487 1.85 10.12 13.15
C THR A 487 2.70 11.13 13.92
N ASP A 488 2.16 12.33 14.09
CA ASP A 488 2.79 13.38 14.91
C ASP A 488 3.00 12.93 16.37
N CYS A 489 2.25 11.91 16.82
CA CYS A 489 2.38 11.35 18.16
C CYS A 489 3.71 10.63 18.39
N PHE A 490 4.39 10.13 17.34
CA PHE A 490 5.66 9.40 17.49
C PHE A 490 6.70 10.23 18.22
N TYR A 491 6.89 11.46 17.75
CA TYR A 491 7.79 12.43 18.34
C TYR A 491 7.30 12.86 19.72
N THR A 492 6.02 13.23 19.87
CA THR A 492 5.52 13.78 21.13
C THR A 492 5.61 12.77 22.28
N ASN A 493 5.35 11.49 21.99
CA ASN A 493 5.44 10.40 22.97
C ASN A 493 6.88 10.06 23.39
N ARG A 494 7.88 10.52 22.61
CA ARG A 494 9.30 10.20 22.78
C ARG A 494 10.18 11.44 22.90
N ARG A 495 9.59 12.62 23.14
CA ARG A 495 10.24 13.93 22.97
C ARG A 495 11.61 13.99 23.64
N GLU A 496 11.69 13.69 24.94
CA GLU A 496 12.94 13.78 25.71
C GLU A 496 14.04 12.86 25.16
N ALA A 497 13.71 11.60 24.86
CA ALA A 497 14.65 10.63 24.31
C ALA A 497 15.11 11.01 22.90
N VAL A 498 14.18 11.49 22.07
CA VAL A 498 14.47 11.95 20.71
C VAL A 498 15.35 13.18 20.72
N ASP A 499 15.00 14.21 21.50
CA ASP A 499 15.75 15.46 21.55
C ASP A 499 17.18 15.21 22.07
N SER A 500 17.33 14.38 23.11
CA SER A 500 18.64 13.96 23.63
C SER A 500 19.47 13.19 22.58
N ARG A 501 18.85 12.29 21.81
CA ARG A 501 19.55 11.57 20.72
C ARG A 501 19.94 12.48 19.57
N LEU A 502 19.09 13.45 19.23
CA LEU A 502 19.40 14.44 18.19
C LEU A 502 20.60 15.30 18.58
N GLU A 503 20.69 15.71 19.84
CA GLU A 503 21.86 16.43 20.39
C GLU A 503 23.11 15.55 20.35
N LEU A 504 23.03 14.31 20.84
CA LEU A 504 24.13 13.35 20.79
C LEU A 504 24.64 13.16 19.35
N VAL A 505 23.74 12.92 18.39
CA VAL A 505 24.10 12.76 16.97
C VAL A 505 24.70 14.03 16.40
N ARG A 506 24.20 15.21 16.79
CA ARG A 506 24.71 16.51 16.31
C ARG A 506 26.17 16.73 16.70
N GLU A 507 26.53 16.36 17.93
CA GLU A 507 27.87 16.54 18.51
C GLU A 507 28.80 15.33 18.25
N ALA A 508 28.28 14.22 17.73
CA ALA A 508 29.02 13.00 17.54
C ALA A 508 30.19 13.16 16.54
N SER A 509 31.36 12.64 16.93
CA SER A 509 32.48 12.46 16.01
C SER A 509 32.17 11.40 14.95
N PRO A 510 32.90 11.37 13.80
CA PRO A 510 32.75 10.31 12.82
C PRO A 510 32.90 8.90 13.41
N LEU A 511 33.86 8.68 14.31
CA LEU A 511 34.06 7.39 14.98
C LEU A 511 32.86 7.01 15.87
N THR A 512 32.27 7.99 16.56
CA THR A 512 31.07 7.78 17.37
C THR A 512 29.89 7.35 16.50
N LEU A 513 29.65 8.06 15.38
CA LEU A 513 28.58 7.70 14.42
C LEU A 513 28.77 6.30 13.85
N GLN A 514 30.00 5.96 13.45
CA GLN A 514 30.34 4.63 12.96
C GLN A 514 30.07 3.54 14.00
N SER A 515 30.35 3.80 15.29
CA SER A 515 30.07 2.86 16.38
C SER A 515 28.57 2.67 16.58
N LEU A 516 27.80 3.77 16.67
CA LEU A 516 26.36 3.72 16.88
C LEU A 516 25.65 2.84 15.85
N ILE A 517 25.95 3.05 14.56
CA ILE A 517 25.32 2.24 13.51
C ILE A 517 25.83 0.80 13.49
N ALA A 518 27.09 0.55 13.87
CA ALA A 518 27.66 -0.79 13.89
C ALA A 518 27.07 -1.66 15.00
N ASP A 519 26.78 -1.07 16.16
CA ASP A 519 26.19 -1.78 17.29
C ASP A 519 24.77 -2.25 16.96
N VAL A 520 23.98 -1.39 16.30
CA VAL A 520 22.65 -1.77 15.80
C VAL A 520 22.75 -2.76 14.66
N TRP A 521 23.64 -2.55 13.69
CA TRP A 521 23.83 -3.49 12.58
C TRP A 521 24.12 -4.90 13.09
N ARG A 522 25.13 -5.08 13.93
CA ARG A 522 25.55 -6.40 14.43
C ARG A 522 24.48 -7.09 15.28
N SER A 523 23.65 -6.34 15.99
CA SER A 523 22.67 -6.91 16.93
C SER A 523 21.26 -7.07 16.33
N GLN A 524 20.95 -6.35 15.25
CA GLN A 524 19.58 -6.26 14.70
C GLN A 524 19.47 -6.65 13.22
N GLU A 525 20.58 -6.89 12.51
CA GLU A 525 20.56 -7.26 11.10
C GLU A 525 19.58 -8.40 10.79
N GLY A 526 18.80 -8.23 9.72
CA GLY A 526 17.78 -9.18 9.29
C GLY A 526 16.44 -9.06 10.02
N LYS A 527 16.31 -8.23 11.06
CA LYS A 527 15.01 -8.00 11.70
C LYS A 527 14.08 -7.17 10.81
N ALA A 528 12.80 -7.53 10.80
CA ALA A 528 11.78 -6.89 9.99
C ALA A 528 11.46 -5.48 10.50
N THR A 529 11.66 -4.49 9.63
CA THR A 529 11.27 -3.09 9.87
C THR A 529 11.12 -2.38 8.52
N PRO A 530 10.15 -1.45 8.35
CA PRO A 530 10.04 -0.64 7.14
C PRO A 530 11.11 0.46 7.07
N LEU A 531 11.87 0.69 8.15
CA LEU A 531 12.85 1.78 8.21
C LEU A 531 14.21 1.37 7.63
N VAL A 532 14.65 0.14 7.90
CA VAL A 532 16.00 -0.33 7.59
C VAL A 532 15.96 -1.34 6.45
N THR A 533 16.49 -0.93 5.29
CA THR A 533 16.74 -1.83 4.18
C THR A 533 18.13 -2.43 4.32
N TRP A 534 18.22 -3.60 4.97
CA TRP A 534 19.51 -4.25 5.29
C TRP A 534 20.41 -4.48 4.06
N GLN A 535 19.84 -4.66 2.88
CA GLN A 535 20.56 -4.91 1.63
C GLN A 535 20.88 -3.64 0.82
N LEU A 536 20.56 -2.46 1.36
CA LEU A 536 20.81 -1.20 0.66
C LEU A 536 22.31 -0.89 0.56
N PHE A 537 23.03 -1.11 1.65
CA PHE A 537 24.48 -0.97 1.68
C PHE A 537 25.13 -2.31 1.35
N SER A 538 26.21 -2.28 0.58
CA SER A 538 26.98 -3.49 0.24
C SER A 538 27.69 -4.09 1.45
N SER A 539 27.94 -3.27 2.48
CA SER A 539 28.61 -3.67 3.73
C SER A 539 28.38 -2.62 4.82
N LEU A 540 28.58 -3.03 6.08
CA LEU A 540 28.64 -2.10 7.21
C LEU A 540 29.70 -1.01 7.00
N GLN A 541 30.85 -1.34 6.40
CA GLN A 541 31.92 -0.39 6.12
C GLN A 541 31.46 0.73 5.16
N GLN A 542 30.61 0.40 4.19
CA GLN A 542 30.02 1.41 3.30
C GLN A 542 29.05 2.33 4.05
N ALA A 543 28.20 1.79 4.93
CA ALA A 543 27.33 2.59 5.77
C ALA A 543 28.14 3.51 6.71
N GLN A 544 29.22 2.98 7.28
CA GLN A 544 30.17 3.72 8.13
C GLN A 544 30.88 4.84 7.40
N SER A 545 31.33 4.61 6.16
CA SER A 545 31.97 5.65 5.35
C SER A 545 30.98 6.77 5.01
N LEU A 546 29.72 6.43 4.70
CA LEU A 546 28.69 7.42 4.42
C LEU A 546 28.39 8.30 5.63
N VAL A 547 28.10 7.72 6.81
CA VAL A 547 27.80 8.55 8.01
C VAL A 547 28.97 9.43 8.42
N SER A 548 30.20 8.99 8.14
CA SER A 548 31.41 9.78 8.40
C SER A 548 31.52 10.99 7.47
N SER A 549 31.19 10.81 6.19
CA SER A 549 31.19 11.88 5.20
C SER A 549 30.05 12.89 5.45
N LEU A 550 28.85 12.39 5.78
CA LEU A 550 27.69 13.23 6.10
C LEU A 550 27.88 14.08 7.35
N GLY A 551 28.48 13.52 8.40
CA GLY A 551 28.73 14.20 9.66
C GLY A 551 27.51 14.36 10.57
N GLY A 552 27.77 14.57 11.86
CA GLY A 552 26.76 14.54 12.92
C GLY A 552 25.70 15.63 12.81
N ALA A 553 26.11 16.87 12.56
CA ALA A 553 25.19 18.01 12.46
C ALA A 553 24.17 17.85 11.33
N PHE A 554 24.61 17.40 10.15
CA PHE A 554 23.73 17.13 9.02
C PHE A 554 22.78 15.97 9.30
N LEU A 555 23.31 14.84 9.80
CA LEU A 555 22.50 13.66 10.14
C LEU A 555 21.43 13.98 11.19
N SER A 556 21.78 14.75 12.22
CA SER A 556 20.82 15.22 13.23
C SER A 556 19.70 16.04 12.59
N GLY A 557 20.03 17.00 11.70
CA GLY A 557 19.03 17.83 11.03
C GLY A 557 18.10 17.06 10.08
N VAL A 558 18.57 15.98 9.45
CA VAL A 558 17.71 15.08 8.65
C VAL A 558 16.85 14.21 9.56
N CYS A 559 17.44 13.61 10.60
CA CYS A 559 16.73 12.77 11.56
C CYS A 559 15.63 13.56 12.29
N GLU A 560 15.86 14.83 12.61
CA GLU A 560 14.88 15.72 13.23
C GLU A 560 13.61 15.88 12.37
N ARG A 561 13.76 15.96 11.05
CA ARG A 561 12.62 16.03 10.12
C ARG A 561 11.88 14.71 10.04
N LEU A 562 12.63 13.62 9.88
CA LEU A 562 12.07 12.27 9.78
C LEU A 562 11.33 11.87 11.06
N VAL A 563 11.88 12.16 12.24
CA VAL A 563 11.26 11.79 13.52
C VAL A 563 9.99 12.58 13.80
N LYS A 564 9.92 13.83 13.35
CA LYS A 564 8.75 14.71 13.55
C LYS A 564 7.61 14.42 12.57
N ASP A 565 7.89 14.03 11.33
CA ASP A 565 6.86 13.72 10.34
C ASP A 565 7.32 12.74 9.25
N LEU A 566 7.61 11.49 9.66
CA LEU A 566 8.11 10.44 8.78
C LEU A 566 7.19 10.18 7.58
N ARG A 567 5.87 10.23 7.78
CA ARG A 567 4.86 9.93 6.75
C ARG A 567 5.04 10.81 5.52
N HIS A 568 5.34 12.09 5.72
CA HIS A 568 5.46 13.06 4.63
C HIS A 568 6.90 13.23 4.16
N TYR A 569 7.87 13.11 5.07
CA TYR A 569 9.29 13.29 4.79
C TYR A 569 9.98 12.05 4.21
N ARG A 570 9.44 10.84 4.36
CA ARG A 570 10.02 9.65 3.70
C ARG A 570 10.03 9.68 2.17
N ALA A 571 9.23 10.57 1.57
CA ALA A 571 9.08 10.68 0.11
C ALA A 571 9.62 12.02 -0.40
N GLY A 572 10.26 11.99 -1.57
CA GLY A 572 10.84 13.18 -2.22
C GLY A 572 12.28 13.48 -1.81
N LEU A 573 12.93 12.59 -1.06
CA LEU A 573 14.38 12.63 -0.89
C LEU A 573 15.08 12.34 -2.23
N PRO A 574 16.28 12.90 -2.48
CA PRO A 574 16.98 12.73 -3.76
C PRO A 574 17.30 11.28 -4.09
N ASP A 575 17.28 10.94 -5.38
CA ASP A 575 17.56 9.58 -5.85
C ASP A 575 18.96 9.09 -5.43
N LEU A 576 19.96 9.97 -5.55
CA LEU A 576 21.37 9.65 -5.34
C LEU A 576 21.97 10.36 -4.13
N VAL A 577 22.80 9.61 -3.41
CA VAL A 577 23.90 10.17 -2.62
C VAL A 577 25.22 9.69 -3.21
N VAL A 578 26.14 10.61 -3.45
CA VAL A 578 27.50 10.33 -3.92
C VAL A 578 28.49 10.98 -2.98
N TRP A 579 29.59 10.30 -2.66
CA TRP A 579 30.55 10.79 -1.68
C TRP A 579 31.96 10.26 -1.95
N ASN A 580 32.92 10.93 -1.34
CA ASN A 580 34.30 10.48 -1.17
C ASN A 580 34.73 10.77 0.28
N SER A 581 36.02 10.63 0.57
CA SER A 581 36.57 10.86 1.92
C SER A 581 36.35 12.27 2.47
N ASN A 582 36.16 13.27 1.62
CA ASN A 582 36.16 14.69 1.99
C ASN A 582 34.83 15.42 1.71
N SER A 583 34.00 14.92 0.81
CA SER A 583 32.76 15.58 0.40
C SER A 583 31.66 14.59 0.05
N PHE A 584 30.43 15.07 0.11
CA PHE A 584 29.22 14.37 -0.33
C PHE A 584 28.31 15.32 -1.10
N LYS A 585 27.49 14.74 -1.96
CA LYS A 585 26.51 15.45 -2.78
C LYS A 585 25.25 14.62 -2.92
N PHE A 586 24.10 15.29 -2.91
CA PHE A 586 22.82 14.68 -3.28
C PHE A 586 22.39 15.13 -4.67
N ALA A 587 21.96 14.18 -5.48
CA ALA A 587 21.50 14.45 -6.83
C ALA A 587 20.13 13.83 -7.07
N GLU A 588 19.19 14.66 -7.52
CA GLU A 588 17.88 14.24 -8.02
C GLU A 588 17.99 14.06 -9.54
N VAL A 589 17.77 12.85 -10.02
CA VAL A 589 17.97 12.47 -11.42
C VAL A 589 16.65 12.62 -12.19
N LYS A 590 16.68 13.41 -13.25
CA LYS A 590 15.50 13.64 -14.11
C LYS A 590 15.75 13.12 -15.50
N GLY A 591 14.99 12.07 -15.85
CA GLY A 591 14.94 11.55 -17.21
C GLY A 591 14.24 12.53 -18.19
N PRO A 592 14.23 12.21 -19.49
CA PRO A 592 13.57 13.04 -20.49
C PRO A 592 12.08 13.27 -20.16
N ASN A 593 11.67 14.53 -20.09
CA ASN A 593 10.31 14.99 -19.75
C ASN A 593 9.89 14.87 -18.28
N ASP A 594 10.76 14.40 -17.38
CA ASP A 594 10.46 14.40 -15.95
C ASP A 594 10.68 15.80 -15.33
N ARG A 595 9.94 16.10 -14.26
CA ARG A 595 9.99 17.38 -13.54
C ARG A 595 10.05 17.14 -12.04
N LEU A 596 10.64 18.08 -11.32
CA LEU A 596 10.63 18.05 -9.85
C LEU A 596 9.21 18.11 -9.32
N SER A 597 8.88 17.18 -8.43
CA SER A 597 7.67 17.28 -7.61
C SER A 597 7.85 18.34 -6.52
N PRO A 598 6.75 18.93 -5.99
CA PRO A 598 6.83 19.87 -4.87
C PRO A 598 7.54 19.29 -3.64
N LYS A 599 7.40 17.99 -3.37
CA LYS A 599 8.09 17.33 -2.26
C LYS A 599 9.61 17.31 -2.47
N GLN A 600 10.07 17.00 -3.68
CA GLN A 600 11.48 17.02 -4.04
C GLN A 600 12.06 18.43 -3.94
N THR A 601 11.33 19.45 -4.40
CA THR A 601 11.77 20.84 -4.27
C THR A 601 11.94 21.25 -2.80
N VAL A 602 11.01 20.88 -1.92
CA VAL A 602 11.13 21.14 -0.48
C VAL A 602 12.36 20.44 0.10
N TRP A 603 12.57 19.16 -0.22
CA TRP A 603 13.71 18.41 0.28
C TRP A 603 15.06 18.98 -0.18
N LEU A 604 15.22 19.29 -1.46
CA LEU A 604 16.45 19.88 -1.97
C LEU A 604 16.77 21.22 -1.27
N HIS A 605 15.75 22.04 -1.03
CA HIS A 605 15.91 23.27 -0.26
C HIS A 605 16.33 23.00 1.18
N GLU A 606 15.67 22.06 1.86
CA GLU A 606 15.97 21.72 3.25
C GLU A 606 17.37 21.11 3.43
N LEU A 607 17.79 20.23 2.52
CA LEU A 607 19.13 19.64 2.51
C LEU A 607 20.21 20.71 2.35
N ARG A 608 19.97 21.69 1.48
CA ARG A 608 20.87 22.84 1.31
C ARG A 608 20.95 23.71 2.55
N GLN A 609 19.84 23.91 3.27
CA GLN A 609 19.83 24.64 4.55
C GLN A 609 20.63 23.91 5.64
N LEU A 610 20.75 22.59 5.55
CA LEU A 610 21.61 21.78 6.40
C LEU A 610 23.09 21.77 5.96
N GLY A 611 23.44 22.52 4.92
CA GLY A 611 24.82 22.64 4.42
C GLY A 611 25.24 21.59 3.39
N ALA A 612 24.31 20.77 2.88
CA ALA A 612 24.64 19.80 1.84
C ALA A 612 24.76 20.44 0.45
N GLU A 613 25.66 19.90 -0.36
CA GLU A 613 25.67 20.15 -1.80
C GLU A 613 24.53 19.35 -2.45
N VAL A 614 23.66 20.04 -3.17
CA VAL A 614 22.48 19.46 -3.83
C VAL A 614 22.41 19.92 -5.28
N GLU A 615 21.99 19.04 -6.18
CA GLU A 615 21.75 19.39 -7.57
C GLU A 615 20.67 18.53 -8.23
N VAL A 616 20.20 18.99 -9.39
CA VAL A 616 19.28 18.25 -10.25
C VAL A 616 20.03 17.82 -11.50
N CYS A 617 20.16 16.50 -11.69
CA CYS A 617 20.87 15.90 -12.81
C CYS A 617 19.90 15.52 -13.93
N HIS A 618 19.88 16.32 -15.00
CA HIS A 618 19.07 16.06 -16.19
C HIS A 618 19.78 15.09 -17.13
N VAL A 619 19.16 13.96 -17.42
CA VAL A 619 19.66 13.00 -18.40
C VAL A 619 19.04 13.26 -19.77
N THR A 620 19.89 13.59 -20.74
CA THR A 620 19.49 13.84 -22.12
C THR A 620 19.98 12.74 -23.05
N ALA A 621 19.10 12.31 -23.95
CA ALA A 621 19.43 11.30 -24.95
C ALA A 621 20.27 11.88 -26.09
N VAL A 622 21.33 11.16 -26.46
CA VAL A 622 22.15 11.42 -27.65
C VAL A 622 22.02 10.23 -28.61
N GLY A 623 21.73 10.50 -29.88
CA GLY A 623 21.91 9.51 -30.96
C GLY A 623 20.68 8.71 -31.42
N ALA A 624 19.50 9.32 -31.57
CA ALA A 624 18.37 8.72 -32.29
C ALA A 624 18.13 9.43 -33.65
N ARG A 625 19.05 9.30 -34.61
CA ARG A 625 18.62 9.38 -36.02
C ARG A 625 18.09 8.01 -36.39
N SER A 626 16.76 7.88 -36.37
CA SER A 626 16.06 6.81 -37.05
C SER A 626 16.47 6.82 -38.52
N THR A 627 17.42 5.97 -38.92
CA THR A 627 17.30 5.33 -40.22
C THR A 627 16.07 4.44 -40.11
N ARG A 628 14.92 4.98 -40.55
CA ARG A 628 13.80 4.12 -40.94
C ARG A 628 14.37 3.15 -41.97
N LEU A 629 14.53 1.89 -41.57
CA LEU A 629 14.64 0.81 -42.54
C LEU A 629 13.30 0.83 -43.29
N SER A 630 13.39 1.36 -44.51
CA SER A 630 12.33 1.41 -45.52
C SER A 630 11.86 0.03 -45.91
#